data_AF-A0A5N5UP67-F1
#
_entry.id   AF-A0A5N5UP67-F1
#
_cell.length_a   1.000
_cell.length_b   1.000
_cell.length_c   1.000
_cell.angle_alpha   90.00
_cell.angle_beta   90.00
_cell.angle_gamma   90.00
#
_symmetry.space_group_name_H-M   'P 1'
#
loop_
_entity.id
_entity.type
_entity.pdbx_description
1 polymer ?
#
loop_
_entity_poly.entity_id
_entity_poly.type
_entity_poly.pdbx_seq_one_letter_code
_entity_poly.pdbx_strand_id
1 'polypeptide(L)' 'MQDPFKELMFRSFKDAMDLADDYNRWAAEAFDEPLAVQASAIPQMAMMLYRCRLQARLGDDSIEFPEADERMFD' A
#
# COMPACT_ATOMS: atom_id res chain seq x y z
N MET A 1 20.47 1.90 -13.13
CA MET A 1 20.43 1.86 -11.66
C MET A 1 18.95 1.79 -11.28
N GLN A 2 18.44 0.64 -10.84
CA GLN A 2 17.06 0.55 -10.38
C GLN A 2 16.93 1.37 -9.09
N ASP A 3 15.94 2.25 -9.04
CA ASP A 3 15.67 3.09 -7.88
C ASP A 3 15.03 2.19 -6.79
N PRO A 4 15.73 1.95 -5.66
CA PRO A 4 15.24 1.05 -4.62
C PRO A 4 13.94 1.54 -3.97
N PHE A 5 13.62 2.83 -4.06
CA PHE A 5 12.36 3.38 -3.54
C PHE A 5 11.19 3.08 -4.47
N LYS A 6 11.42 3.12 -5.79
CA LYS A 6 10.40 2.71 -6.78
C LYS A 6 10.07 1.24 -6.66
N GLU A 7 11.08 0.39 -6.50
CA GLU A 7 10.85 -1.05 -6.29
C GLU A 7 10.03 -1.31 -5.02
N LEU A 8 10.35 -0.60 -3.93
CA LEU A 8 9.63 -0.71 -2.67
C LEU A 8 8.17 -0.25 -2.80
N MET A 9 7.92 0.82 -3.55
CA MET A 9 6.58 1.31 -3.86
C MET A 9 5.78 0.28 -4.66
N PHE A 10 6.32 -0.24 -5.78
CA PHE A 10 5.64 -1.26 -6.58
C PHE A 10 5.34 -2.52 -5.78
N ARG A 11 6.29 -2.95 -4.94
CA ARG A 11 6.07 -4.08 -4.04
C ARG A 11 4.94 -3.82 -3.06
N SER A 12 4.81 -2.58 -2.56
CA SER A 12 3.74 -2.20 -1.62
C SER A 12 2.37 -2.17 -2.28
N PHE A 13 2.30 -1.74 -3.54
CA PHE A 13 1.08 -1.86 -4.35
C PHE A 13 0.69 -3.31 -4.61
N LYS A 14 1.67 -4.15 -4.99
CA LYS A 14 1.41 -5.58 -5.19
C LYS A 14 0.87 -6.24 -3.93
N ASP A 15 1.54 -6.05 -2.80
CA ASP A 15 1.13 -6.69 -1.54
C ASP A 15 -0.23 -6.15 -1.05
N ALA A 16 -0.58 -4.88 -1.33
CA ALA A 16 -1.91 -4.36 -1.02
C ALA A 16 -3.02 -5.02 -1.86
N MET A 17 -2.76 -5.27 -3.16
CA MET A 17 -3.69 -6.00 -4.02
C MET A 17 -3.85 -7.45 -3.55
N ASP A 18 -2.74 -8.12 -3.23
CA ASP A 18 -2.76 -9.51 -2.74
C ASP A 18 -3.54 -9.62 -1.41
N LEU A 19 -3.33 -8.69 -0.47
CA LEU A 19 -4.08 -8.64 0.79
C LEU A 19 -5.58 -8.39 0.60
N ALA A 20 -5.95 -7.51 -0.34
CA ALA A 20 -7.35 -7.24 -0.64
C ALA A 20 -8.02 -8.47 -1.28
N ASP A 21 -7.33 -9.19 -2.17
CA ASP A 21 -7.83 -10.41 -2.78
C ASP A 21 -8.02 -11.52 -1.74
N ASP A 22 -7.03 -11.75 -0.88
CA ASP A 22 -7.10 -12.76 0.18
C ASP A 22 -8.22 -12.45 1.17
N TYR A 23 -8.37 -11.20 1.60
CA TYR A 23 -9.48 -10.79 2.46
C TYR A 23 -10.83 -10.99 1.78
N ASN A 24 -10.97 -10.58 0.51
CA ASN A 24 -12.24 -10.70 -0.21
C ASN A 24 -12.65 -12.16 -0.40
N ARG A 25 -11.68 -13.05 -0.67
CA ARG A 25 -11.91 -14.49 -0.76
C ARG A 25 -12.37 -15.07 0.57
N TRP A 26 -11.64 -14.75 1.65
CA TRP A 26 -12.02 -15.18 2.99
C TRP A 26 -13.40 -14.64 3.40
N ALA A 27 -13.69 -13.37 3.12
CA ALA A 27 -14.96 -12.75 3.47
C ALA A 27 -16.15 -13.40 2.74
N ALA A 28 -15.96 -13.77 1.47
CA ALA A 28 -16.98 -14.49 0.68
C ALA A 28 -17.28 -15.90 1.22
N GLU A 29 -16.33 -16.52 1.92
CA GLU A 29 -16.51 -17.82 2.58
C GLU A 29 -17.08 -17.68 3.99
N ALA A 30 -16.78 -16.59 4.69
CA ALA A 30 -17.08 -16.41 6.11
C ALA A 30 -18.42 -15.69 6.39
N PHE A 31 -18.93 -14.88 5.45
CA PHE A 31 -20.12 -14.06 5.66
C PHE A 31 -21.17 -14.26 4.56
N ASP A 32 -22.44 -14.28 4.95
CA ASP A 32 -23.58 -14.36 4.02
C ASP A 32 -23.69 -13.10 3.13
N GLU A 33 -23.29 -11.94 3.67
CA GLU A 33 -23.18 -10.66 2.94
C GLU A 33 -21.74 -10.10 3.06
N PRO A 34 -20.84 -10.48 2.15
CA PRO A 34 -19.43 -10.10 2.25
C PRO A 34 -19.22 -8.62 1.94
N LEU A 35 -18.57 -7.91 2.87
CA LEU A 35 -18.12 -6.54 2.67
C LEU A 35 -16.73 -6.53 2.03
N ALA A 36 -16.70 -6.52 0.69
CA ALA A 36 -15.47 -6.49 -0.07
C ALA A 36 -14.69 -5.18 0.12
N VAL A 37 -13.35 -5.28 0.08
CA VAL A 37 -12.47 -4.11 0.00
C VAL A 37 -12.76 -3.36 -1.29
N GLN A 38 -13.04 -2.06 -1.16
CA GLN A 38 -13.25 -1.19 -2.30
C GLN A 38 -11.93 -0.97 -3.06
N ALA A 39 -11.98 -0.97 -4.39
CA ALA A 39 -10.78 -0.76 -5.21
C ALA A 39 -10.07 0.58 -4.90
N SER A 40 -10.82 1.61 -4.50
CA SER A 40 -10.30 2.90 -4.06
C SER A 40 -9.47 2.85 -2.77
N ALA A 41 -9.61 1.80 -1.96
CA ALA A 41 -8.84 1.61 -0.74
C ALA A 41 -7.44 1.02 -1.00
N ILE A 42 -7.24 0.33 -2.13
CA ILE A 42 -5.97 -0.34 -2.46
C ILE A 42 -4.80 0.66 -2.50
N PRO A 43 -4.89 1.83 -3.16
CA PRO A 43 -3.80 2.81 -3.13
C PRO A 43 -3.48 3.31 -1.73
N GLN A 44 -4.49 3.48 -0.86
CA GLN A 44 -4.29 3.94 0.51
C GLN A 44 -3.55 2.89 1.35
N MET A 45 -3.94 1.63 1.22
CA MET A 45 -3.24 0.49 1.83
C MET A 45 -1.80 0.38 1.34
N ALA A 46 -1.59 0.51 0.03
CA ALA A 46 -0.26 0.45 -0.58
C ALA A 46 0.66 1.56 -0.05
N MET A 47 0.16 2.78 0.09
CA MET A 47 0.93 3.91 0.63
C MET A 47 1.25 3.72 2.11
N MET A 48 0.35 3.12 2.89
CA MET A 48 0.64 2.77 4.29
C MET A 48 1.74 1.72 4.39
N LEU A 49 1.65 0.64 3.61
CA LEU A 49 2.70 -0.38 3.54
C LEU A 49 4.05 0.20 3.11
N TYR A 50 4.06 1.08 2.12
CA TYR A 50 5.26 1.76 1.66
C TYR A 50 5.90 2.59 2.78
N ARG A 51 5.11 3.37 3.52
CA ARG A 51 5.60 4.16 4.66
C ARG A 51 6.22 3.28 5.75
N CYS A 52 5.56 2.18 6.13
CA CYS A 52 6.10 1.24 7.10
C CYS A 52 7.43 0.65 6.64
N ARG A 53 7.56 0.32 5.36
CA ARG A 53 8.81 -0.23 4.80
C ARG A 53 9.92 0.80 4.70
N LEU A 54 9.59 2.06 4.39
CA LEU A 54 10.54 3.15 4.43
C LEU A 54 11.10 3.34 5.85
N GLN A 55 10.22 3.40 6.86
CA GLN A 55 10.62 3.49 8.27
C GLN A 55 11.52 2.32 8.66
N ALA A 56 11.13 1.09 8.33
CA ALA A 56 11.94 -0.10 8.63
C ALA A 56 13.32 -0.08 7.96
N ARG A 57 13.44 0.53 6.77
CA ARG A 57 14.70 0.62 6.01
C ARG A 57 15.60 1.77 6.46
N LEU A 58 15.01 2.88 6.90
CA LEU A 58 15.72 4.11 7.26
C LEU A 58 16.01 4.22 8.77
N GLY A 59 15.36 3.42 9.61
CA GLY A 59 15.51 3.46 11.07
C GLY A 59 14.60 4.50 11.74
N ASP A 60 14.75 4.66 13.05
CA ASP A 60 13.95 5.59 13.89
C ASP A 60 14.29 7.09 13.66
N ASP A 61 15.20 7.40 12.74
CA ASP A 61 15.46 8.79 12.36
C ASP A 61 14.22 9.36 11.63
N SER A 62 13.74 10.49 12.12
CA SER A 62 12.54 11.16 11.62
C SER A 62 12.65 11.43 10.12
N ILE A 63 11.77 10.80 9.32
CA ILE A 63 11.67 11.06 7.89
C ILE A 63 10.85 12.35 7.69
N GLU A 64 11.50 13.43 7.26
CA GLU A 64 10.80 14.56 6.63
C GLU A 64 10.37 14.11 5.22
N PHE A 65 9.07 13.85 5.07
CA PHE A 65 8.51 13.56 3.76
C PHE A 65 8.42 14.86 2.96
N PRO A 66 8.82 14.86 1.67
CA PRO A 66 8.42 15.94 0.78
C PRO A 66 6.89 16.02 0.77
N GLU A 67 6.34 17.23 0.90
CA GLU A 67 4.91 17.45 0.67
C GLU A 67 4.54 16.85 -0.68
N ALA A 68 3.47 16.06 -0.71
CA ALA A 68 2.99 15.45 -1.94
C ALA A 68 2.66 16.58 -2.92
N ASP A 69 3.51 16.76 -3.94
CA ASP A 69 3.25 17.72 -5.02
C ASP A 69 2.01 17.21 -5.76
N GLU A 70 0.91 17.94 -5.65
CA GLU A 70 -0.38 17.64 -6.27
C GLU A 70 -0.26 17.48 -7.81
N ARG A 71 0.86 17.93 -8.40
CA ARG A 71 1.21 17.77 -9.82
C ARG A 71 1.70 16.39 -10.24
N MET A 72 1.90 15.44 -9.33
CA MET A 72 2.28 14.07 -9.71
C MET A 72 1.11 13.26 -10.30
N PHE A 73 -0.10 13.81 -10.26
CA PHE A 73 -1.34 13.20 -10.76
C PHE A 73 -1.96 13.92 -11.96
N ASP A 74 -1.25 14.87 -12.59
CA ASP A 74 -1.61 15.50 -13.86
C ASP A 74 -0.91 14.84 -15.06
#